data_AF-A0AA39UPQ4-F1
#
_entry.id   AF-A0AA39UPQ4-F1
#
_cell.length_a   1.000
_cell.length_b   1.000
_cell.length_c   1.000
_cell.angle_alpha   90.00
_cell.angle_beta   90.00
_cell.angle_gamma   90.00
#
_symmetry.space_group_name_H-M   'P 1'
#
loop_
_entity.id
_entity.type
_entity.pdbx_description
1 polymer ?
#
loop_
_entity_poly.entity_id
_entity_poly.type
_entity_poly.pdbx_seq_one_letter_code
_entity_poly.pdbx_strand_id
1 'polypeptide(L)'
;MANELDQKIQDVYKHIQTERKILEASQLLRQATNNQDVLRRNEAKIRETERSLSYFEDTLRELQARKQQQSQPDPQRYGGSASPQVG
;
A
#
# COMPACT_ATOMS: atom_id res chain seq x y z
N MET A 1 -10.76 15.08 -0.29
CA MET A 1 -9.31 14.79 -0.11
C MET A 1 -9.03 13.67 0.90
N ALA A 2 -9.34 13.78 2.20
CA ALA A 2 -9.04 12.70 3.16
C ALA A 2 -9.73 11.35 2.82
N ASN A 3 -11.00 11.39 2.39
CA ASN A 3 -11.72 10.20 1.94
C ASN A 3 -11.17 9.59 0.64
N GLU A 4 -10.64 10.40 -0.27
CA GLU A 4 -10.07 9.92 -1.55
C GLU A 4 -8.74 9.22 -1.31
N LEU A 5 -7.92 9.74 -0.39
CA LEU A 5 -6.67 9.11 0.02
C LEU A 5 -6.93 7.76 0.71
N ASP A 6 -7.94 7.70 1.60
CA ASP A 6 -8.33 6.46 2.26
C ASP A 6 -8.84 5.40 1.28
N GLN A 7 -9.70 5.80 0.32
CA GLN A 7 -10.14 4.92 -0.76
C GLN A 7 -8.98 4.37 -1.58
N LYS A 8 -8.00 5.22 -1.94
CA LYS A 8 -6.83 4.80 -2.69
C LYS A 8 -5.94 3.83 -1.90
N ILE A 9 -5.77 4.07 -0.60
CA ILE A 9 -5.08 3.15 0.32
C ILE A 9 -5.77 1.79 0.33
N GLN A 10 -7.11 1.76 0.47
CA GLN A 10 -7.86 0.51 0.44
C GLN A 10 -7.74 -0.22 -0.89
N ASP A 11 -7.80 0.49 -2.02
CA ASP A 11 -7.68 -0.10 -3.35
C ASP A 11 -6.31 -0.74 -3.58
N VAL A 12 -5.23 -0.02 -3.25
CA VAL A 12 -3.86 -0.53 -3.32
C VAL A 12 -3.69 -1.73 -2.40
N TYR A 13 -4.25 -1.68 -1.19
CA TYR A 13 -4.21 -2.82 -0.27
C TYR A 13 -4.91 -4.07 -0.85
N LYS A 14 -6.08 -3.90 -1.47
CA LYS A 14 -6.77 -5.01 -2.14
C LYS A 14 -5.96 -5.57 -3.30
N HIS A 15 -5.30 -4.72 -4.08
CA HIS A 15 -4.40 -5.15 -5.14
C HIS A 15 -3.23 -5.99 -4.60
N ILE A 16 -2.58 -5.55 -3.52
CA ILE A 16 -1.51 -6.32 -2.87
C ILE A 16 -2.01 -7.71 -2.44
N GLN A 17 -3.21 -7.81 -1.86
CA GLN A 17 -3.79 -9.09 -1.46
C GLN A 17 -4.03 -10.02 -2.67
N THR A 18 -4.51 -9.48 -3.78
CA THR A 18 -4.69 -10.24 -5.02
C THR A 18 -3.36 -10.72 -5.59
N GLU A 19 -2.36 -9.84 -5.69
CA GLU A 19 -1.03 -10.20 -6.19
C GLU A 19 -0.36 -11.26 -5.30
N ARG A 20 -0.51 -11.20 -3.98
CA ARG A 20 -0.01 -12.24 -3.06
C ARG A 20 -0.66 -13.60 -3.35
N LYS A 21 -1.96 -13.65 -3.61
CA LYS A 21 -2.65 -14.89 -3.98
C LYS A 21 -2.19 -15.43 -5.32
N ILE A 22 -1.95 -14.54 -6.30
CA ILE A 22 -1.40 -14.93 -7.60
C ILE A 22 -0.01 -15.52 -7.42
N LEU A 23 0.84 -14.90 -6.61
CA LEU A 23 2.18 -15.40 -6.32
C LEU A 23 2.14 -16.80 -5.71
N GLU A 24 1.29 -17.02 -4.70
CA GLU A 24 1.10 -18.32 -4.06
C GLU A 24 0.59 -19.37 -5.07
N ALA A 25 -0.42 -19.03 -5.87
CA ALA A 25 -0.95 -19.92 -6.91
C ALA A 25 0.12 -20.26 -7.96
N SER A 26 0.94 -19.29 -8.35
CA SER A 26 2.08 -19.51 -9.26
C SER A 26 3.14 -20.41 -8.64
N GLN A 27 3.44 -20.29 -7.35
CA GLN A 27 4.35 -21.20 -6.66
C GLN A 27 3.82 -22.64 -6.64
N LEU A 28 2.52 -22.82 -6.36
CA LEU A 28 1.86 -24.12 -6.43
C LEU A 28 1.88 -24.69 -7.86
N LEU A 29 1.61 -23.86 -8.86
CA LEU A 29 1.65 -24.28 -10.27
C LEU A 29 3.04 -24.78 -10.66
N ARG A 30 4.10 -24.15 -10.16
CA ARG A 30 5.49 -24.58 -10.36
C ARG A 30 5.76 -25.99 -9.83
N GLN A 31 5.11 -26.37 -8.73
CA GLN A 31 5.25 -27.69 -8.12
C GLN A 31 4.31 -28.72 -8.76
N ALA A 32 3.18 -28.28 -9.30
CA ALA A 32 2.14 -29.14 -9.86
C ALA A 32 2.38 -29.54 -11.33
N THR A 33 3.36 -28.94 -12.02
CA THR A 33 3.66 -29.23 -13.43
C THR A 33 5.14 -29.45 -13.69
N ASN A 34 5.44 -30.36 -14.62
CA ASN A 34 6.80 -30.60 -15.15
C ASN A 34 6.97 -30.05 -16.58
N ASN A 35 5.94 -29.39 -17.13
CA ASN A 35 6.01 -28.85 -18.48
C ASN A 35 6.89 -27.59 -18.52
N GLN A 36 8.01 -27.67 -19.25
CA GLN A 36 9.01 -26.60 -19.33
C GLN A 36 8.45 -25.28 -19.88
N ASP A 37 7.50 -25.31 -20.83
CA ASP A 37 6.91 -24.09 -21.39
C ASP A 37 6.01 -23.40 -20.35
N VAL A 38 5.22 -24.18 -19.63
CA VAL A 38 4.37 -23.71 -18.53
C VAL A 38 5.23 -23.15 -17.40
N LEU A 39 6.33 -23.83 -17.04
CA LEU A 39 7.27 -23.37 -16.04
C LEU A 39 7.88 -22.01 -16.39
N ARG A 40 8.37 -21.83 -17.64
CA ARG A 40 8.91 -20.54 -18.08
C ARG A 40 7.89 -19.41 -17.99
N ARG A 41 6.66 -19.66 -18.46
CA ARG A 41 5.58 -18.67 -18.38
C ARG A 41 5.24 -18.33 -16.94
N ASN A 42 5.19 -19.35 -16.08
CA ASN A 42 4.91 -19.18 -14.66
C ASN A 42 6.04 -18.43 -13.95
N GLU A 43 7.31 -18.70 -14.25
CA GLU A 43 8.45 -17.95 -13.73
C GLU A 43 8.42 -16.48 -14.17
N ALA A 44 8.07 -16.20 -15.44
CA ALA A 44 7.86 -14.84 -15.89
C ALA A 44 6.73 -14.16 -15.11
N LYS A 45 5.63 -14.88 -14.84
CA LYS A 45 4.51 -14.36 -14.05
C LYS A 45 4.90 -14.08 -12.60
N ILE A 46 5.68 -14.96 -11.97
CA ILE A 46 6.20 -14.76 -10.62
C ILE A 46 7.02 -13.46 -10.54
N ARG A 47 7.99 -13.28 -11.44
CA ARG A 47 8.84 -12.07 -11.45
C ARG A 47 8.04 -10.79 -11.68
N GLU A 48 7.03 -10.84 -12.55
CA GLU A 48 6.12 -9.72 -12.79
C GLU A 48 5.31 -9.39 -11.53
N THR A 49 4.70 -10.39 -10.91
CA THR A 49 3.91 -10.22 -9.68
C THR A 49 4.77 -9.73 -8.51
N GLU A 50 6.01 -10.21 -8.37
CA GLU A 50 6.96 -9.71 -7.36
C GLU A 50 7.29 -8.22 -7.58
N ARG A 51 7.51 -7.81 -8.84
CA ARG A 51 7.73 -6.40 -9.18
C ARG A 51 6.51 -5.54 -8.88
N SER A 52 5.32 -6.01 -9.28
CA SER A 52 4.05 -5.32 -9.01
C SER A 52 3.81 -5.19 -7.50
N LEU A 53 4.07 -6.24 -6.72
CA LEU A 53 3.98 -6.21 -5.26
C LEU A 53 4.87 -5.13 -4.67
N SER A 54 6.15 -5.11 -5.02
CA SER A 54 7.09 -4.11 -4.51
C SER A 54 6.62 -2.68 -4.83
N TYR A 55 6.09 -2.44 -6.04
CA TYR A 55 5.55 -1.14 -6.43
C TYR A 55 4.31 -0.75 -5.61
N PHE A 56 3.36 -1.68 -5.43
CA PHE A 56 2.16 -1.40 -4.65
C PHE A 56 2.46 -1.22 -3.17
N GLU A 57 3.41 -1.97 -2.61
CA GLU A 57 3.85 -1.82 -1.21
C GLU A 57 4.51 -0.46 -0.96
N ASP A 58 5.36 0.00 -1.88
CA ASP A 58 5.96 1.34 -1.81
C ASP A 58 4.88 2.44 -1.93
N THR A 59 3.98 2.30 -2.91
CA THR A 59 2.84 3.21 -3.09
C THR A 59 1.97 3.27 -1.84
N LEU A 60 1.65 2.13 -1.22
CA LEU A 60 0.86 2.07 0.00
C LEU A 60 1.54 2.83 1.14
N ARG A 61 2.85 2.67 1.28
CA ARG A 61 3.65 3.35 2.30
C ARG A 61 3.63 4.86 2.10
N GLU A 62 3.80 5.34 0.87
CA GLU A 62 3.73 6.76 0.56
C GLU A 62 2.35 7.34 0.86
N LEU A 63 1.27 6.65 0.45
CA LEU A 63 -0.10 7.09 0.71
C LEU A 63 -0.41 7.16 2.21
N GLN A 64 0.06 6.18 2.99
CA GLN A 64 -0.09 6.18 4.45
C GLN A 64 0.71 7.32 5.11
N ALA A 65 1.94 7.58 4.67
CA ALA A 65 2.75 8.68 5.17
C ALA A 65 2.07 10.04 4.92
N ARG A 66 1.55 10.26 3.70
CA ARG A 66 0.75 11.44 3.34
C ARG A 66 -0.48 11.59 4.23
N LYS A 67 -1.18 10.48 4.53
CA LYS A 67 -2.36 10.49 5.42
C LYS A 67 -1.99 10.92 6.83
N GLN A 68 -0.89 10.40 7.39
CA GLN A 68 -0.41 10.78 8.72
C GLN A 68 -0.03 12.26 8.78
N GLN A 69 0.63 12.77 7.74
CA GLN A 69 1.02 14.17 7.64
C GLN A 69 -0.20 15.12 7.55
N GLN A 70 -1.27 14.71 6.87
CA GLN A 70 -2.56 15.43 6.87
C GLN A 70 -3.33 15.31 8.18
N SER A 71 -3.10 14.25 8.95
CA SER A 71 -3.81 13.98 10.21
C SER A 71 -3.15 14.68 11.41
N GLN A 72 -1.95 15.25 11.26
CA GLN A 72 -1.27 15.97 12.33
C GLN A 72 -1.92 17.37 12.48
N PRO A 73 -2.69 17.61 13.56
CA PRO A 73 -3.22 18.95 13.83
C PRO A 73 -2.06 19.85 14.24
N ASP A 74 -2.04 21.06 13.70
CA ASP A 74 -1.15 22.15 14.14
C ASP A 74 -1.20 22.30 15.68
N PRO A 75 -0.12 22.01 16.43
CA PRO A 75 -0.10 22.20 17.88
C PRO A 75 -0.06 23.68 18.29
N GLN A 76 0.07 24.62 17.34
CA GLN A 76 0.29 26.04 17.61
C GLN A 76 -1.01 26.85 17.79
N ARG A 77 -2.20 26.29 17.53
CA ARG A 77 -3.47 27.00 17.80
C ARG A 77 -3.96 27.00 19.26
N TYR A 78 -3.32 26.28 20.19
CA TYR A 78 -3.70 26.32 21.62
C TYR A 78 -2.86 27.30 22.47
N GLY A 79 -1.95 28.08 21.86
CA GLY A 79 -1.10 29.06 22.57
C GLY A 79 -1.56 30.52 22.49
N GLY A 80 -2.74 30.80 21.92
CA GLY A 80 -3.31 32.14 21.82
C GLY A 80 -3.91 32.58 23.16
N SER A 81 -3.04 33.04 24.06
CA SER A 81 -3.32 33.77 25.29
C SER A 81 -4.55 34.68 25.19
N ALA A 82 -5.69 34.19 25.70
CA ALA A 82 -6.84 35.00 26.04
C ALA A 82 -6.86 35.18 27.56
N SER A 83 -6.44 36.35 28.06
CA SER A 83 -7.34 37.24 28.81
C SER A 83 -6.62 38.49 29.37
N PRO A 84 -7.23 39.68 29.24
CA PRO A 84 -6.88 40.91 29.95
C PRO A 84 -7.70 41.04 31.23
N GLN A 85 -7.10 41.42 32.38
CA GLN A 85 -7.78 42.11 33.51
C GLN A 85 -6.80 42.40 34.66
N VAL A 86 -6.51 43.69 34.93
CA VAL A 86 -6.94 44.54 36.07
C VAL A 86 -6.17 44.34 37.38
N GLY A 87 -5.58 45.44 37.86
CA GLY A 87 -4.89 45.60 39.15
C GLY A 87 -4.23 46.97 39.23
#